data_AF-A0A6B3I1D1-F1
#
_entry.id   AF-A0A6B3I1D1-F1
#
_cell.length_a   1.000
_cell.length_b   1.000
_cell.length_c   1.000
_cell.angle_alpha   90.00
_cell.angle_beta   90.00
_cell.angle_gamma   90.00
#
_symmetry.space_group_name_H-M   'P 1'
#
loop_
_entity.id
_entity.type
_entity.pdbx_description
1 polymer ?
#
loop_
_entity_poly.entity_id
_entity_poly.type
_entity_poly.pdbx_seq_one_letter_code
_entity_poly.pdbx_strand_id
1 'polypeptide(L)' 'NGAAIGGLKVCTDSAWFAARPSGTEDVYKVYAESFQGPEHLGRVQEEARALVSEALGSA' A
#
# COMPACT_ATOMS: atom_id res chain seq x y z
N ASN A 1 -12.61 -10.75 10.32
CA ASN A 1 -12.43 -12.05 11.03
C ASN A 1 -11.14 -12.11 11.85
N GLY A 2 -10.42 -11.00 12.08
CA GLY A 2 -9.21 -10.99 12.91
C GLY A 2 -7.99 -11.73 12.32
N ALA A 3 -8.10 -12.24 11.09
CA ALA A 3 -6.99 -12.92 10.44
C ALA A 3 -5.88 -11.92 10.05
N ALA A 4 -4.63 -12.39 10.06
CA ALA A 4 -3.52 -11.61 9.54
C ALA A 4 -3.71 -11.29 8.06
N ILE A 5 -3.43 -10.05 7.68
CA ILE A 5 -3.56 -9.59 6.28
C ILE A 5 -2.42 -10.15 5.40
N GLY A 6 -1.30 -10.54 6.01
CA GLY A 6 -0.10 -10.95 5.27
C GLY A 6 0.46 -9.79 4.45
N GLY A 7 0.71 -8.66 5.13
CA GLY A 7 1.09 -7.38 4.54
C GLY A 7 0.75 -6.22 5.47
N LEU A 8 0.65 -5.02 4.92
CA LEU A 8 0.28 -3.79 5.63
C LEU A 8 -0.98 -3.20 5.02
N LYS A 9 -1.84 -2.61 5.85
CA LYS A 9 -2.91 -1.72 5.44
C LYS A 9 -2.83 -0.43 6.24
N VAL A 10 -2.83 0.71 5.56
CA VAL A 10 -2.85 2.04 6.17
C VAL A 10 -4.12 2.74 5.73
N CYS A 11 -4.78 3.41 6.68
CA CYS A 11 -6.03 4.14 6.45
C CYS A 11 -5.94 5.53 7.06
N THR A 12 -6.55 6.49 6.37
CA THR A 12 -6.85 7.84 6.83
C THR A 12 -8.34 8.09 6.63
N ASP A 13 -8.83 9.26 7.01
CA ASP A 13 -10.23 9.63 6.79
C ASP A 13 -10.60 9.74 5.29
N SER A 14 -9.62 9.99 4.42
CA SER A 14 -9.86 10.31 3.00
C SER A 14 -9.25 9.33 2.00
N ALA A 15 -8.46 8.37 2.46
CA ALA A 15 -7.76 7.42 1.59
C ALA A 15 -7.25 6.21 2.36
N TRP A 16 -6.95 5.14 1.62
CA TRP A 16 -6.26 3.98 2.16
C TRP A 16 -5.35 3.36 1.11
N PHE A 17 -4.36 2.60 1.58
CA PHE A 17 -3.65 1.64 0.74
C PHE A 17 -3.40 0.33 1.50
N ALA A 18 -3.22 -0.75 0.75
CA ALA A 18 -2.78 -2.03 1.26
C ALA A 18 -1.66 -2.58 0.37
N ALA A 19 -0.59 -3.04 1.01
CA ALA A 19 0.56 -3.65 0.35
C ALA A 19 0.70 -5.10 0.80
N ARG A 20 0.84 -6.02 -0.17
CA ARG A 20 1.02 -7.46 0.09
C ARG A 20 2.06 -8.04 -0.85
N PRO A 21 2.97 -8.90 -0.38
CA PRO A 21 3.86 -9.66 -1.25
C PRO A 21 3.03 -10.59 -2.15
N SER A 22 3.47 -10.76 -3.39
CA SER A 22 2.93 -11.76 -4.30
C SER A 22 3.32 -13.15 -3.82
N GLY A 23 2.42 -14.13 -3.98
CA GLY A 23 2.68 -15.52 -3.59
C GLY A 23 3.43 -16.33 -4.66
N THR A 24 3.59 -15.78 -5.86
CA THR A 24 4.09 -16.50 -7.05
C THR A 24 5.27 -15.83 -7.73
N GLU A 25 5.54 -14.56 -7.42
CA GLU A 25 6.53 -13.72 -8.09
C GLU A 25 7.27 -12.89 -7.03
N ASP A 26 8.51 -12.50 -7.28
CA ASP A 26 9.29 -11.62 -6.39
C ASP A 26 8.91 -10.15 -6.58
N VAL A 27 7.65 -9.86 -6.29
CA VAL A 27 7.03 -8.52 -6.40
C VAL A 27 6.02 -8.34 -5.27
N TYR A 28 5.70 -7.09 -4.95
CA TYR A 28 4.57 -6.76 -4.09
C TYR A 28 3.46 -6.05 -4.89
N LYS A 29 2.22 -6.17 -4.42
CA LYS A 29 1.04 -5.49 -4.99
C LYS A 29 0.57 -4.41 -4.04
N VAL A 30 0.30 -3.22 -4.59
CA VAL A 30 -0.32 -2.11 -3.88
C VAL A 30 -1.73 -1.90 -4.41
N TYR A 31 -2.69 -1.90 -3.50
CA TYR A 31 -4.07 -1.48 -3.74
C TYR A 31 -4.27 -0.15 -3.03
N ALA A 32 -4.85 0.84 -3.69
CA ALA A 32 -5.07 2.16 -3.11
C ALA A 32 -6.39 2.75 -3.58
N GLU A 33 -6.99 3.58 -2.73
CA GLU A 33 -8.19 4.35 -3.04
C GLU A 33 -8.12 5.72 -2.36
N SER A 34 -8.71 6.73 -3.01
CA SER A 34 -8.80 8.09 -2.52
C SER A 34 -10.20 8.63 -2.77
N PHE A 35 -10.80 9.24 -1.75
CA PHE A 35 -12.07 9.94 -1.83
C PHE A 35 -11.92 11.38 -2.36
N GLN A 36 -10.68 11.85 -2.55
CA GLN A 36 -10.37 13.20 -3.05
C GLN A 36 -10.01 13.21 -4.55
N GLY A 37 -10.15 12.09 -5.24
CA GLY A 37 -9.95 11.99 -6.69
C GLY A 37 -8.54 11.56 -7.12
N PRO A 38 -8.28 11.56 -8.45
CA PRO A 38 -7.12 10.89 -9.06
C PRO A 38 -5.75 11.48 -8.70
N GLU A 39 -5.65 12.79 -8.54
CA GLU A 39 -4.37 13.43 -8.16
C GLU A 39 -3.94 13.01 -6.75
N HIS A 40 -4.89 13.04 -5.80
CA HIS A 40 -4.63 12.54 -4.46
C HIS A 40 -4.36 11.03 -4.45
N LEU A 41 -5.06 10.24 -5.28
CA LEU A 41 -4.75 8.81 -5.44
C LEU A 41 -3.30 8.59 -5.90
N GLY A 42 -2.81 9.40 -6.84
CA GLY A 42 -1.42 9.33 -7.30
C GLY A 42 -0.43 9.53 -6.14
N ARG A 43 -0.65 10.57 -5.32
CA ARG A 43 0.18 10.82 -4.12
C ARG A 43 0.13 9.66 -3.11
N VAL A 44 -1.06 9.11 -2.84
CA VAL A 44 -1.21 7.94 -1.96
C VAL A 44 -0.44 6.73 -2.50
N GLN A 45 -0.43 6.51 -3.81
CA GLN A 45 0.32 5.43 -4.44
C GLN A 45 1.84 5.64 -4.35
N GLU A 46 2.33 6.85 -4.51
CA GLU A 46 3.75 7.19 -4.35
C GLU A 46 4.20 6.97 -2.91
N GLU A 47 3.47 7.49 -1.92
CA GLU A 47 3.79 7.29 -0.51
C GLU A 47 3.73 5.82 -0.10
N ALA A 48 2.76 5.06 -0.62
CA ALA A 48 2.67 3.62 -0.39
C ALA A 48 3.93 2.88 -0.88
N ARG A 49 4.44 3.21 -2.07
CA ARG A 49 5.66 2.61 -2.61
C ARG A 49 6.89 2.98 -1.77
N ALA A 50 7.00 4.25 -1.36
CA ALA A 50 8.11 4.72 -0.53
C ALA A 50 8.14 3.97 0.82
N LEU A 51 7.00 3.90 1.51
CA LEU A 51 6.88 3.23 2.81
C LEU A 51 7.19 1.74 2.70
N VAL A 52 6.69 1.05 1.68
CA VAL A 52 6.99 -0.38 1.46
C VAL A 52 8.47 -0.60 1.16
N SER A 53 9.08 0.26 0.36
CA SER A 53 10.52 0.16 0.03
C SER A 53 11.40 0.33 1.27
N GLU A 54 11.07 1.30 2.12
CA GLU A 54 11.75 1.52 3.39
C GLU A 54 11.58 0.32 4.33
N ALA A 55 10.35 -0.18 4.49
CA ALA A 55 10.04 -1.30 5.37
C ALA A 55 10.72 -2.61 4.95
N LEU A 56 10.96 -2.81 3.65
CA LEU A 56 11.64 -3.99 3.11
C LEU A 56 13.17 -3.87 3.12
N GLY A 57 13.74 -2.73 3.53
CA GLY A 57 15.18 -2.57 3.72
C GLY A 57 16.00 -2.44 2.45
N SER A 58 15.40 -2.06 1.33
CA SER A 58 16.13 -1.70 0.11
C SER A 58 16.71 -0.29 0.26
N ALA A 59 17.89 -0.19 0.88
CA ALA A 59 18.76 0.98 0.81
C ALA A 59 19.58 0.96 -0.49
#